data_AF-A0A1V3C1N1-F1
#
_entry.id   AF-A0A1V3C1N1-F1
#
_cell.length_a   1.000
_cell.length_b   1.000
_cell.length_c   1.000
_cell.angle_alpha   90.00
_cell.angle_beta   90.00
_cell.angle_gamma   90.00
#
_symmetry.space_group_name_H-M   'P 1'
#
loop_
_entity.id
_entity.type
_entity.pdbx_description
1 polymer ?
#
loop_
_entity_poly.entity_id
_entity_poly.type
_entity_poly.pdbx_seq_one_letter_code
_entity_poly.pdbx_strand_id
1 'polypeptide(L)'
;MDRYPLVSVPSRPLIVKHLADAARYHGTTMVAHGCTGRGNDQVRLEAGLAALLAELRVPAPVRGSGVTRDRAIAFAEDGGPPIDVSRKSPHSIDQNLFGRAVETGFLEDIRNGPVEDLYDYTQDPAQEREPDELVYDGLWFSPLKDALRTFVTEANKNVTGDIRMVLHGGRAVVTGRRSEASLYDYGLATYDTGDTYDQSLARGFIDVFGMPAKIAHLRDQRRTR
;
A
#
# COMPACT_ATOMS: atom_id res chain seq x y z
N MET A 1 6.51 0.56 -6.62
CA MET A 1 5.54 0.76 -5.52
C MET A 1 6.22 0.31 -4.24
N ASP A 2 7.41 0.85 -3.95
CA ASP A 2 8.44 0.13 -3.15
C ASP A 2 8.80 0.88 -1.85
N ARG A 3 7.91 1.79 -1.42
CA ARG A 3 8.17 2.76 -0.34
C ARG A 3 6.97 2.99 0.56
N TYR A 4 5.80 3.25 -0.02
CA TYR A 4 4.59 3.63 0.72
C TYR A 4 3.57 2.49 0.64
N PRO A 5 3.19 1.86 1.77
CA PRO A 5 2.26 0.73 1.79
C PRO A 5 0.80 1.18 1.68
N LEU A 6 0.53 2.37 1.13
CA LEU A 6 -0.80 2.90 0.88
C LEU A 6 -1.66 3.24 2.12
N VAL A 7 -1.06 3.70 3.23
CA VAL A 7 -1.72 4.04 4.52
C VAL A 7 -3.15 4.61 4.43
N SER A 8 -3.35 5.65 3.61
CA SER A 8 -4.61 6.40 3.50
C SER A 8 -5.59 5.78 2.51
N VAL A 9 -5.11 4.91 1.62
CA VAL A 9 -5.88 4.42 0.49
C VAL A 9 -6.95 3.38 0.85
N PRO A 10 -6.69 2.34 1.68
CA PRO A 10 -7.60 1.20 1.80
C PRO A 10 -8.90 1.55 2.52
N SER A 11 -8.89 2.55 3.40
CA SER A 11 -10.10 2.97 4.08
C SER A 11 -11.07 3.68 3.15
N ARG A 12 -10.62 4.27 2.03
CA ARG A 12 -11.51 5.07 1.15
C ARG A 12 -12.55 4.20 0.43
N PRO A 13 -12.19 3.06 -0.17
CA PRO A 13 -13.19 2.12 -0.69
C PRO A 13 -14.17 1.61 0.36
N LEU A 14 -13.71 1.36 1.60
CA LEU A 14 -14.58 0.94 2.70
C LEU A 14 -15.57 2.05 3.08
N ILE A 15 -15.08 3.29 3.21
CA ILE A 15 -15.92 4.47 3.45
C ILE A 15 -16.95 4.64 2.34
N VAL A 16 -16.53 4.54 1.07
CA VAL A 16 -17.43 4.61 -0.10
C VAL A 16 -18.52 3.56 -0.03
N LYS A 17 -18.19 2.31 0.30
CA LYS A 17 -19.18 1.24 0.45
C LYS A 17 -20.22 1.61 1.51
N HIS A 18 -19.78 2.05 2.69
CA HIS A 18 -20.69 2.43 3.76
C HIS A 18 -21.52 3.69 3.44
N LEU A 19 -20.95 4.67 2.74
CA LEU A 19 -21.68 5.84 2.26
C LEU A 19 -22.77 5.42 1.26
N ALA A 20 -22.46 4.50 0.35
CA ALA A 20 -23.42 3.99 -0.61
C ALA A 20 -24.56 3.21 0.07
N ASP A 21 -24.22 2.35 1.04
CA ASP A 21 -25.21 1.60 1.81
C ASP A 21 -26.10 2.54 2.65
N ALA A 22 -25.52 3.56 3.28
CA ALA A 22 -26.26 4.57 4.03
C ALA A 22 -27.18 5.41 3.12
N ALA A 23 -26.70 5.82 1.94
CA ALA A 23 -27.50 6.58 0.98
C ALA A 23 -28.74 5.80 0.53
N ARG A 24 -28.57 4.51 0.23
CA ARG A 24 -29.69 3.61 -0.08
C ARG A 24 -30.66 3.48 1.10
N TYR A 25 -30.13 3.23 2.29
CA TYR A 25 -30.94 3.04 3.50
C TYR A 25 -31.77 4.28 3.85
N HIS A 26 -31.19 5.48 3.72
CA HIS A 26 -31.86 6.74 4.03
C HIS A 26 -32.60 7.36 2.83
N GLY A 27 -32.54 6.74 1.64
CA GLY A 27 -33.15 7.27 0.42
C GLY A 27 -32.59 8.62 -0.02
N THR A 28 -31.30 8.89 0.22
CA THR A 28 -30.70 10.17 -0.14
C THR A 28 -30.27 10.20 -1.60
N THR A 29 -30.32 11.38 -2.20
CA THR A 29 -29.86 11.63 -3.58
C THR A 29 -28.49 12.28 -3.63
N MET A 30 -27.89 12.56 -2.46
CA MET A 30 -26.62 13.26 -2.34
C MET A 30 -25.72 12.68 -1.25
N VAL A 31 -24.41 12.69 -1.51
CA VAL A 31 -23.35 12.34 -0.55
C VAL A 31 -22.23 13.38 -0.66
N ALA A 32 -21.89 14.05 0.44
CA ALA A 32 -20.84 15.08 0.44
C ALA A 32 -19.50 14.53 0.96
N HIS A 33 -18.38 15.10 0.52
CA HIS A 33 -17.06 14.86 1.13
C HIS A 33 -16.24 16.16 1.22
N GLY A 34 -15.27 16.18 2.15
CA GLY A 34 -14.42 17.34 2.45
C GLY A 34 -13.05 17.32 1.77
N CYS A 35 -12.82 16.48 0.76
CA CYS A 35 -11.50 16.38 0.12
C CYS A 35 -11.13 17.66 -0.62
N THR A 36 -9.84 17.99 -0.62
CA THR A 36 -9.30 19.12 -1.38
C THR A 36 -9.19 18.79 -2.87
N GLY A 37 -9.06 19.82 -3.72
CA GLY A 37 -8.92 19.66 -5.17
C GLY A 37 -7.55 19.17 -5.65
N ARG A 38 -6.54 19.10 -4.77
CA ARG A 38 -5.18 18.63 -5.12
C ARG A 38 -4.85 17.23 -4.59
N GLY A 39 -5.64 16.72 -3.65
CA GLY A 39 -5.41 15.41 -3.03
C GLY A 39 -5.98 14.25 -3.84
N ASN A 40 -5.43 13.05 -3.63
CA ASN A 40 -5.88 11.83 -4.29
C ASN A 40 -7.23 11.30 -3.76
N ASP A 41 -7.63 11.69 -2.54
CA ASP A 41 -8.85 11.17 -1.89
C ASP A 41 -10.14 11.57 -2.61
N GLN A 42 -10.19 12.74 -3.26
CA GLN A 42 -11.34 13.13 -4.08
C GLN A 42 -11.60 12.09 -5.19
N VAL A 43 -10.55 11.59 -5.83
CA VAL A 43 -10.64 10.63 -6.93
C VAL A 43 -11.09 9.28 -6.36
N ARG A 44 -10.53 8.86 -5.23
CA ARG A 44 -10.86 7.57 -4.59
C ARG A 44 -12.33 7.52 -4.16
N LEU A 45 -12.84 8.62 -3.58
CA LEU A 45 -14.23 8.69 -3.15
C LEU A 45 -15.19 8.82 -4.33
N GLU A 46 -14.97 9.78 -5.23
CA GLU A 46 -15.89 10.05 -6.34
C GLU A 46 -15.90 8.92 -7.37
N ALA A 47 -14.75 8.34 -7.73
CA ALA A 47 -14.72 7.20 -8.66
C ALA A 47 -15.39 5.96 -8.04
N GLY A 48 -15.20 5.74 -6.73
CA GLY A 48 -15.85 4.64 -6.04
C GLY A 48 -17.37 4.83 -5.92
N LEU A 49 -17.83 6.03 -5.57
CA LEU A 49 -19.26 6.36 -5.52
C LEU A 49 -19.89 6.27 -6.91
N ALA A 50 -19.24 6.80 -7.95
CA ALA A 50 -19.72 6.70 -9.33
C ALA A 50 -19.81 5.24 -9.80
N ALA A 51 -18.93 4.36 -9.34
CA ALA A 51 -18.98 2.93 -9.65
C ALA A 51 -20.11 2.19 -8.92
N LEU A 52 -20.45 2.58 -7.68
CA LEU A 52 -21.47 1.89 -6.88
C LEU A 52 -22.88 2.48 -7.00
N LEU A 53 -23.00 3.79 -7.26
CA LEU A 53 -24.22 4.60 -7.26
C LEU A 53 -24.03 5.82 -8.18
N ALA A 54 -24.04 5.59 -9.50
CA ALA A 54 -23.78 6.61 -10.51
C ALA A 54 -24.78 7.78 -10.51
N GLU A 55 -25.98 7.56 -9.97
CA GLU A 55 -27.07 8.53 -9.85
C GLU A 55 -26.92 9.52 -8.69
N LEU A 56 -26.04 9.25 -7.72
CA LEU A 56 -25.81 10.13 -6.59
C LEU A 56 -25.10 11.42 -7.01
N ARG A 57 -25.61 12.57 -6.56
CA ARG A 57 -24.89 13.83 -6.67
C ARG A 57 -23.85 13.93 -5.54
N VAL A 58 -22.59 14.17 -5.91
CA VAL A 58 -21.48 14.21 -4.95
C VAL A 58 -20.93 15.64 -4.80
N PRO A 59 -21.52 16.50 -3.95
CA PRO A 59 -20.95 17.81 -3.67
C PRO A 59 -19.61 17.69 -2.92
N ALA A 60 -18.62 18.48 -3.35
CA ALA A 60 -17.30 18.58 -2.74
C ALA A 60 -17.03 20.03 -2.29
N PRO A 61 -17.57 20.51 -1.16
CA PRO A 61 -17.58 21.95 -0.81
C PRO A 61 -16.18 22.56 -0.66
N VAL A 62 -15.22 21.80 -0.15
CA VAL A 62 -13.83 22.25 0.03
C VAL A 62 -13.14 22.47 -1.32
N ARG A 63 -13.46 21.66 -2.34
CA ARG A 63 -12.96 21.82 -3.71
C ARG A 63 -13.76 22.85 -4.52
N GLY A 64 -15.09 22.74 -4.50
CA GLY A 64 -15.99 23.42 -5.45
C GLY A 64 -16.53 24.76 -4.97
N SER A 65 -16.55 25.01 -3.66
CA SER A 65 -17.12 26.24 -3.09
C SER A 65 -16.07 27.16 -2.46
N GLY A 66 -14.79 26.78 -2.50
CA GLY A 66 -13.68 27.55 -1.94
C GLY A 66 -13.75 27.72 -0.42
N VAL A 67 -14.35 26.76 0.29
CA VAL A 67 -14.43 26.78 1.75
C VAL A 67 -13.01 26.57 2.31
N THR A 68 -12.44 27.62 2.89
CA THR A 68 -11.16 27.59 3.59
C THR A 68 -11.39 27.32 5.08
N ARG A 69 -10.32 26.94 5.79
CA ARG A 69 -10.34 26.80 7.25
C ARG A 69 -10.80 28.09 7.94
N ASP A 70 -10.26 29.23 7.52
CA ASP A 70 -10.61 30.54 8.10
C ASP A 70 -12.09 30.87 7.88
N ARG A 71 -12.62 30.56 6.70
CA ARG A 71 -14.05 30.76 6.41
C ARG A 71 -14.94 29.83 7.21
N ALA A 72 -14.51 28.59 7.46
CA ALA A 72 -15.24 27.65 8.31
C ALA A 72 -15.22 28.07 9.79
N ILE A 73 -14.10 28.62 10.28
CA ILE A 73 -13.97 29.19 11.63
C ILE A 73 -14.88 30.42 11.77
N ALA A 74 -14.79 31.38 10.85
CA ALA A 74 -15.65 32.56 10.86
C ALA A 74 -17.14 32.20 10.81
N PHE A 75 -17.51 31.18 10.03
CA PHE A 75 -18.88 30.66 10.00
C PHE A 75 -19.31 30.03 11.33
N ALA A 76 -18.42 29.32 12.01
CA ALA A 76 -18.71 28.77 13.33
C ALA A 76 -18.85 29.85 14.40
N GLU A 77 -18.03 30.91 14.33
CA GLU A 77 -18.09 32.07 15.24
C GLU A 77 -19.35 32.94 15.01
N ASP A 78 -19.83 33.05 13.76
CA ASP A 78 -21.03 33.81 13.37
C ASP A 78 -22.35 33.02 13.58
N GLY A 79 -22.44 32.26 14.68
CA GLY A 79 -23.65 31.50 15.04
C GLY A 79 -23.76 30.10 14.42
N GLY A 80 -22.66 29.57 13.86
CA GLY A 80 -22.57 28.18 13.42
C GLY A 80 -22.47 27.18 14.59
N PRO A 81 -22.34 25.87 14.30
CA PRO A 81 -22.27 24.84 15.32
C PRO A 81 -21.05 25.04 16.24
N PRO A 82 -21.16 24.74 17.54
CA PRO A 82 -20.02 24.85 18.44
C PRO A 82 -18.94 23.84 18.04
N ILE A 83 -17.84 24.34 17.50
CA ILE A 83 -16.66 23.55 17.17
C ILE A 83 -15.52 23.93 18.11
N ASP A 84 -14.73 22.94 18.51
CA ASP A 84 -13.51 23.18 19.27
C ASP A 84 -12.43 23.73 18.33
N VAL A 85 -12.34 25.07 18.25
CA VAL A 85 -11.30 25.80 17.51
C VAL A 85 -9.98 25.83 18.28
N SER A 86 -9.48 24.65 18.68
CA SER A 86 -8.08 24.58 19.08
C SER A 86 -7.22 25.00 17.87
N ARG A 87 -6.18 25.82 18.11
CA ARG A 87 -5.05 26.02 17.18
C ARG A 87 -4.33 24.67 17.03
N LYS A 88 -4.98 23.73 16.37
CA LYS A 88 -4.51 22.38 16.16
C LYS A 88 -3.20 22.46 15.40
N SER A 89 -2.29 21.60 15.84
CA SER A 89 -0.96 21.30 15.28
C SER A 89 -0.82 21.72 13.81
N PRO A 90 0.33 22.29 13.40
CA PRO A 90 0.58 22.74 12.02
C PRO A 90 0.59 21.59 11.00
N HIS A 91 0.33 20.35 11.42
CA HIS A 91 0.34 19.16 10.60
C HIS A 91 -1.07 18.75 10.17
N SER A 92 -1.21 18.43 8.90
CA SER A 92 -2.33 17.66 8.38
C SER A 92 -2.04 16.18 8.60
N ILE A 93 -2.87 15.51 9.41
CA ILE A 93 -2.67 14.12 9.80
C ILE A 93 -3.88 13.30 9.32
N ASP A 94 -3.60 12.22 8.60
CA ASP A 94 -4.56 11.15 8.33
C ASP A 94 -4.06 9.87 8.98
N GLN A 95 -4.85 9.32 9.88
CA GLN A 95 -4.48 8.12 10.63
C GLN A 95 -5.65 7.16 10.75
N ASN A 96 -5.33 5.88 10.67
CA ASN A 96 -6.25 4.79 10.89
C ASN A 96 -5.46 3.58 11.38
N LEU A 97 -6.13 2.45 11.65
CA LEU A 97 -5.48 1.24 12.15
C LEU A 97 -4.26 0.79 11.30
N PHE A 98 -4.31 1.02 9.98
CA PHE A 98 -3.31 0.58 9.03
C PHE A 98 -2.08 1.50 8.95
N GLY A 99 -2.15 2.72 9.49
CA GLY A 99 -0.99 3.59 9.61
C GLY A 99 -1.33 5.07 9.74
N ARG A 100 -0.28 5.89 9.71
CA ARG A 100 -0.36 7.35 9.85
C ARG A 100 0.40 8.06 8.73
N ALA A 101 -0.28 8.96 8.05
CA ALA A 101 0.28 9.86 7.04
C ALA A 101 0.28 11.29 7.61
N VAL A 102 1.40 11.98 7.44
CA VAL A 102 1.60 13.34 7.95
C VAL A 102 2.06 14.23 6.81
N GLU A 103 1.38 15.35 6.65
CA GLU A 103 1.76 16.42 5.74
C GLU A 103 1.96 17.70 6.56
N THR A 104 3.04 18.41 6.31
CA THR A 104 3.36 19.67 7.01
C THR A 104 4.13 20.57 6.07
N GLY A 105 3.87 21.87 6.11
CA GLY A 105 4.59 22.85 5.27
C GLY A 105 6.10 22.79 5.47
N PHE A 106 6.57 22.38 6.66
CA PHE A 106 8.00 22.21 6.95
C PHE A 106 8.69 21.17 6.07
N LEU A 107 8.01 20.06 5.75
CA LEU A 107 8.56 18.98 4.93
C LEU A 107 8.29 19.14 3.42
N GLU A 108 7.66 20.25 3.01
CA GLU A 108 7.57 20.59 1.59
C GLU A 108 8.94 20.97 1.00
N ASP A 109 9.88 21.45 1.83
CA ASP A 109 11.29 21.55 1.46
C ASP A 109 11.98 20.20 1.69
N ILE A 110 12.34 19.53 0.59
CA ILE A 110 12.96 18.20 0.57
C ILE A 110 14.33 18.13 1.28
N ARG A 111 14.91 19.27 1.65
CA ARG A 111 16.17 19.34 2.40
C ARG A 111 15.96 19.21 3.91
N ASN A 112 14.74 19.42 4.39
CA ASN A 112 14.41 19.28 5.80
C ASN A 112 14.22 17.81 6.15
N GLY A 113 14.93 17.35 7.19
CA GLY A 113 14.67 16.04 7.79
C GLY A 113 13.41 16.08 8.67
N PRO A 114 12.70 14.95 8.83
CA PRO A 114 11.59 14.85 9.77
C PRO A 114 12.05 15.09 11.22
N VAL A 115 11.20 15.72 12.02
CA VAL A 115 11.41 16.04 13.44
C VAL A 115 10.51 15.17 14.33
N GLU A 116 10.85 15.04 15.61
CA GLU A 116 10.26 14.02 16.51
C GLU A 116 8.74 14.16 16.71
N ASP A 117 8.22 15.39 16.72
CA ASP A 117 6.78 15.67 16.89
C ASP A 117 5.92 15.21 15.70
N LEU A 118 6.55 14.79 14.60
CA LEU A 118 5.87 14.17 13.47
C LEU A 118 5.58 12.69 13.69
N TYR A 119 6.19 12.03 14.65
CA TYR A 119 5.97 10.61 14.92
C TYR A 119 4.94 10.40 16.04
N ASP A 120 4.23 9.27 15.99
CA ASP A 120 3.21 8.91 16.99
C ASP A 120 3.10 7.38 17.09
N TYR A 121 2.81 6.72 15.95
CA TYR A 121 2.69 5.25 15.86
C TYR A 121 4.02 4.53 16.03
N THR A 122 5.13 5.20 15.75
CA THR A 122 6.47 4.68 15.87
C THR A 122 7.23 5.58 16.83
N GLN A 123 8.03 4.99 17.70
CA GLN A 123 8.97 5.74 18.54
C GLN A 123 10.34 5.80 17.87
N ASP A 124 11.23 6.63 18.44
CA ASP A 124 12.64 6.62 18.07
C ASP A 124 13.18 5.17 18.04
N PRO A 125 13.70 4.71 16.88
CA PRO A 125 14.30 3.38 16.73
C PRO A 125 15.42 3.04 17.71
N ALA A 126 15.93 4.03 18.47
CA ALA A 126 16.84 3.83 19.60
C ALA A 126 16.16 3.26 20.87
N GLN A 127 14.83 3.10 20.91
CA GLN A 127 14.08 2.59 22.05
C GLN A 127 13.34 1.26 21.72
N GLU A 128 13.38 0.27 22.61
CA GLU A 128 12.80 -1.08 22.41
C GLU A 128 11.32 -1.19 22.85
N ARG A 129 10.46 -1.79 22.00
CA ARG A 129 9.06 -2.19 22.31
C ARG A 129 8.54 -3.32 21.40
N GLU A 130 7.38 -3.87 21.80
CA GLU A 130 6.64 -4.97 21.13
C GLU A 130 5.92 -4.52 19.83
N PRO A 131 5.72 -5.42 18.85
CA PRO A 131 5.33 -5.10 17.47
C PRO A 131 3.82 -5.10 17.16
N ASP A 132 3.45 -4.39 16.07
CA ASP A 132 2.11 -4.36 15.42
C ASP A 132 2.18 -4.80 13.92
N GLU A 133 1.05 -5.21 13.34
CA GLU A 133 0.95 -5.87 12.02
C GLU A 133 -0.16 -5.26 11.13
N LEU A 134 0.04 -5.08 9.80
CA LEU A 134 -1.06 -4.84 8.81
C LEU A 134 -0.65 -4.67 7.30
N VAL A 135 -1.58 -4.95 6.33
CA VAL A 135 -1.35 -5.11 4.84
C VAL A 135 -2.40 -4.48 3.83
N TYR A 136 -1.93 -3.88 2.68
CA TYR A 136 -2.39 -3.86 1.23
C TYR A 136 -3.44 -2.90 0.53
N ASP A 137 -3.47 -2.93 -0.83
CA ASP A 137 -3.64 -1.86 -1.84
C ASP A 137 -4.94 -1.82 -2.72
N GLY A 138 -5.72 -0.73 -2.65
CA GLY A 138 -5.62 0.36 -3.64
C GLY A 138 -6.41 0.47 -4.98
N LEU A 139 -7.16 -0.52 -5.49
CA LEU A 139 -8.01 -0.37 -6.71
C LEU A 139 -9.32 -1.18 -6.64
N TRP A 140 -10.03 -1.02 -5.53
CA TRP A 140 -10.88 -2.07 -4.97
C TRP A 140 -12.10 -2.50 -5.79
N PHE A 141 -12.72 -1.60 -6.57
CA PHE A 141 -13.98 -1.86 -7.27
C PHE A 141 -13.85 -2.03 -8.78
N SER A 142 -12.63 -2.13 -9.31
CA SER A 142 -12.42 -2.36 -10.75
C SER A 142 -12.56 -3.84 -11.11
N PRO A 143 -13.04 -4.18 -12.33
CA PRO A 143 -13.02 -5.57 -12.82
C PRO A 143 -11.60 -6.16 -12.84
N LEU A 144 -10.59 -5.32 -13.10
CA LEU A 144 -9.18 -5.71 -13.07
C LEU A 144 -8.77 -6.18 -11.67
N LYS A 145 -9.18 -5.49 -10.60
CA LYS A 145 -8.88 -5.92 -9.24
C LYS A 145 -9.50 -7.27 -8.95
N ASP A 146 -10.73 -7.54 -9.39
CA ASP A 146 -11.33 -8.84 -9.12
C ASP A 146 -10.63 -9.98 -9.89
N ALA A 147 -10.19 -9.73 -11.12
CA ALA A 147 -9.35 -10.67 -11.87
C ALA A 147 -7.99 -10.91 -11.17
N LEU A 148 -7.33 -9.83 -10.73
CA LEU A 148 -6.07 -9.92 -9.98
C LEU A 148 -6.26 -10.62 -8.64
N ARG A 149 -7.38 -10.39 -7.94
CA ARG A 149 -7.70 -11.09 -6.69
C ARG A 149 -7.78 -12.59 -6.91
N THR A 150 -8.47 -13.04 -7.95
CA THR A 150 -8.54 -14.47 -8.30
C THR A 150 -7.16 -15.05 -8.60
N PHE A 151 -6.34 -14.35 -9.39
CA PHE A 151 -4.96 -14.75 -9.65
C PHE A 151 -4.12 -14.84 -8.35
N VAL A 152 -4.21 -13.83 -7.49
CA VAL A 152 -3.47 -13.78 -6.22
C VAL A 152 -3.94 -14.89 -5.27
N THR A 153 -5.25 -15.15 -5.19
CA THR A 153 -5.79 -16.27 -4.40
C THR A 153 -5.25 -17.61 -4.91
N GLU A 154 -5.21 -17.81 -6.23
CA GLU A 154 -4.63 -19.01 -6.84
C GLU A 154 -3.13 -19.14 -6.53
N ALA A 155 -2.36 -18.08 -6.78
CA ALA A 155 -0.92 -18.04 -6.55
C ALA A 155 -0.56 -18.27 -5.07
N ASN A 156 -1.43 -17.85 -4.14
CA ASN A 156 -1.24 -17.99 -2.71
C ASN A 156 -1.76 -19.31 -2.10
N LYS A 157 -2.29 -20.24 -2.90
CA LYS A 157 -2.86 -21.51 -2.39
C LYS A 157 -1.94 -22.28 -1.44
N ASN A 158 -0.64 -22.27 -1.73
CA ASN A 158 0.39 -22.97 -0.95
C ASN A 158 1.31 -22.01 -0.18
N VAL A 159 0.97 -20.72 -0.12
CA VAL A 159 1.75 -19.72 0.62
C VAL A 159 1.34 -19.79 2.08
N THR A 160 1.84 -20.82 2.76
CA THR A 160 1.54 -21.15 4.15
C THR A 160 2.84 -21.46 4.89
N GLY A 161 3.02 -20.98 6.11
CA GLY A 161 4.20 -21.26 6.92
C GLY A 161 4.57 -20.09 7.82
N ASP A 162 5.71 -20.23 8.50
CA ASP A 162 6.20 -19.23 9.43
C ASP A 162 7.49 -18.59 8.91
N ILE A 163 7.55 -17.26 9.03
CA ILE A 163 8.75 -16.49 8.82
C ILE A 163 9.21 -15.96 10.18
N ARG A 164 10.45 -16.30 10.56
CA ARG A 164 11.06 -15.72 11.76
C ARG A 164 11.82 -14.47 11.37
N MET A 165 11.54 -13.39 12.07
CA MET A 165 12.16 -12.09 11.84
C MET A 165 12.74 -11.54 13.14
N VAL A 166 13.75 -10.70 13.01
CA VAL A 166 14.25 -9.85 14.09
C VAL A 166 13.92 -8.41 13.70
N LEU A 167 13.24 -7.72 14.61
CA LEU A 167 12.91 -6.31 14.48
C LEU A 167 13.86 -5.54 15.39
N HIS A 168 14.73 -4.72 14.81
CA HIS A 168 15.71 -3.96 15.59
C HIS A 168 16.19 -2.73 14.82
N GLY A 169 16.27 -1.58 15.49
CA GLY A 169 16.80 -0.33 14.91
C GLY A 169 16.08 0.09 13.62
N GLY A 170 14.74 -0.02 13.60
CA GLY A 170 13.93 0.34 12.43
C GLY A 170 14.05 -0.60 11.23
N ARG A 171 14.63 -1.80 11.42
CA ARG A 171 14.77 -2.82 10.37
C ARG A 171 14.04 -4.10 10.75
N ALA A 172 13.48 -4.74 9.74
CA ALA A 172 12.91 -6.07 9.84
C ALA A 172 13.79 -7.04 9.02
N VAL A 173 14.47 -7.98 9.68
CA VAL A 173 15.43 -8.90 9.04
C VAL A 173 14.93 -10.33 9.19
N VAL A 174 14.80 -11.04 8.09
CA VAL A 174 14.39 -12.46 8.10
C VAL A 174 15.55 -13.35 8.55
N THR A 175 15.33 -14.16 9.58
CA THR A 175 16.33 -15.07 10.18
C THR A 175 15.94 -16.55 10.08
N GLY A 176 14.75 -16.87 9.59
CA GLY A 176 14.30 -18.25 9.41
C GLY A 176 13.01 -18.34 8.62
N ARG A 177 12.79 -19.51 7.99
CA ARG A 177 11.56 -19.87 7.29
C ARG A 177 11.24 -21.33 7.57
N ARG A 178 9.97 -21.68 7.70
CA ARG A 178 9.49 -23.07 7.67
C ARG A 178 8.11 -23.14 7.03
N SER A 179 7.83 -24.22 6.31
CA SER A 179 6.55 -24.45 5.64
C SER A 179 6.38 -25.95 5.37
N GLU A 180 5.18 -26.47 5.59
CA GLU A 180 4.81 -27.83 5.15
C GLU A 180 4.66 -27.93 3.64
N ALA A 181 4.36 -26.80 2.97
CA ALA A 181 4.27 -26.68 1.51
C ALA A 181 5.58 -26.14 0.90
N SER A 182 6.71 -26.30 1.60
CA SER A 182 8.02 -25.85 1.14
C SER A 182 8.40 -26.53 -0.18
N LEU A 183 8.79 -25.73 -1.17
CA LEU A 183 9.45 -26.23 -2.40
C LEU A 183 10.97 -26.39 -2.21
N TYR A 184 11.52 -25.93 -1.09
CA TYR A 184 12.91 -26.22 -0.75
C TYR A 184 13.01 -27.68 -0.29
N ASP A 185 13.83 -28.44 -1.00
CA ASP A 185 14.22 -29.81 -0.68
C ASP A 185 15.69 -29.81 -0.26
N TYR A 186 15.96 -30.24 0.97
CA TYR A 186 17.33 -30.29 1.51
C TYR A 186 18.20 -31.32 0.76
N GLY A 187 17.63 -32.47 0.39
CA GLY A 187 18.37 -33.54 -0.29
C GLY A 187 18.81 -33.15 -1.69
N LEU A 188 18.07 -32.27 -2.39
CA LEU A 188 18.48 -31.75 -3.70
C LEU A 188 19.51 -30.61 -3.61
N ALA A 189 19.65 -29.97 -2.45
CA ALA A 189 20.49 -28.79 -2.26
C ALA A 189 21.79 -29.06 -1.48
N THR A 190 21.82 -30.14 -0.69
CA THR A 190 22.96 -30.45 0.19
C THR A 190 24.14 -31.06 -0.58
N TYR A 191 25.34 -30.88 -0.02
CA TYR A 191 26.56 -31.59 -0.44
C TYR A 191 26.99 -32.67 0.57
N ASP A 192 26.20 -32.85 1.63
CA ASP A 192 26.48 -33.81 2.71
C ASP A 192 25.97 -35.21 2.36
N THR A 193 26.15 -36.16 3.30
CA THR A 193 25.59 -37.50 3.21
C THR A 193 24.06 -37.43 3.16
N GLY A 194 23.48 -37.71 2.00
CA GLY A 194 22.04 -37.53 1.74
C GLY A 194 21.70 -36.73 0.49
N ASP A 195 22.70 -36.33 -0.30
CA ASP A 195 22.50 -35.76 -1.64
C ASP A 195 21.68 -36.72 -2.54
N THR A 196 20.64 -36.17 -3.16
CA THR A 196 19.72 -36.87 -4.08
C THR A 196 19.70 -36.27 -5.47
N TYR A 197 20.47 -35.21 -5.72
CA TYR A 197 20.52 -34.54 -7.01
C TYR A 197 21.35 -35.32 -8.03
N ASP A 198 20.75 -35.68 -9.18
CA ASP A 198 21.46 -36.33 -10.26
C ASP A 198 22.32 -35.33 -11.06
N GLN A 199 23.59 -35.24 -10.68
CA GLN A 199 24.56 -34.36 -11.31
C GLN A 199 24.81 -34.67 -12.80
N SER A 200 24.49 -35.88 -13.28
CA SER A 200 24.69 -36.25 -14.68
C SER A 200 23.84 -35.43 -15.64
N LEU A 201 22.67 -34.95 -15.18
CA LEU A 201 21.74 -34.13 -15.95
C LEU A 201 22.30 -32.74 -16.26
N ALA A 202 23.22 -32.23 -15.43
CA ALA A 202 23.74 -30.88 -15.55
C ALA A 202 24.45 -30.64 -16.88
N ARG A 203 25.19 -31.64 -17.38
CA ARG A 203 25.97 -31.48 -18.61
C ARG A 203 25.07 -31.20 -19.82
N GLY A 204 24.04 -32.02 -19.99
CA GLY A 204 23.08 -31.85 -21.08
C GLY A 204 22.32 -30.53 -20.98
N PHE A 205 21.91 -30.14 -19.78
CA PHE A 205 21.27 -28.85 -19.54
C PHE A 205 22.17 -27.67 -19.94
N ILE A 206 23.43 -27.65 -19.51
CA ILE A 206 24.39 -26.58 -19.84
C ILE A 206 24.57 -26.46 -21.36
N ASP A 207 24.74 -27.59 -22.04
CA ASP A 207 24.96 -27.62 -23.48
C ASP A 207 23.74 -27.07 -24.25
N VAL A 208 22.52 -27.40 -23.83
CA VAL A 208 21.27 -26.89 -24.45
C VAL A 208 21.01 -25.43 -24.07
N PHE A 209 21.09 -25.07 -22.79
CA PHE A 209 20.83 -23.72 -22.29
C PHE A 209 21.80 -22.69 -22.88
N GLY A 210 23.08 -23.06 -23.02
CA GLY A 210 24.11 -22.20 -23.60
C GLY A 210 24.06 -22.12 -25.14
N MET A 211 23.31 -22.99 -25.80
CA MET A 211 23.31 -23.12 -27.26
C MET A 211 22.91 -21.83 -28.00
N PRO A 212 21.84 -21.10 -27.61
CA PRO A 212 21.45 -19.87 -28.30
C PRO A 212 22.53 -18.79 -28.20
N ALA A 213 23.14 -18.63 -27.03
CA ALA A 213 24.23 -17.66 -26.81
C ALA A 213 25.47 -18.00 -27.63
N LYS A 214 25.83 -19.30 -27.71
CA LYS A 214 26.95 -19.78 -28.53
C LYS A 214 26.72 -19.49 -30.01
N ILE A 215 25.52 -19.71 -30.54
CA ILE A 215 25.19 -19.40 -31.94
C ILE A 215 25.24 -17.88 -32.19
N ALA A 216 24.68 -17.08 -31.29
CA ALA A 216 24.73 -15.62 -31.39
C ALA A 216 26.18 -15.11 -31.43
N HIS A 217 27.04 -15.61 -30.55
CA HIS A 217 28.45 -15.26 -30.52
C HIS A 217 29.17 -15.64 -31.82
N LEU A 218 28.94 -16.85 -32.35
CA LEU A 218 29.52 -17.29 -33.62
C LEU A 218 29.04 -16.43 -34.80
N ARG A 219 27.78 -16.00 -34.82
CA ARG A 219 27.26 -15.05 -35.82
C ARG A 219 28.01 -13.72 -35.72
N ASP A 220 28.20 -13.21 -34.51
CA ASP A 220 28.84 -11.90 -34.30
C ASP A 220 30.32 -11.94 -34.69
N GLN A 221 31.04 -13.02 -34.37
CA GLN A 221 32.41 -13.24 -34.83
C GLN A 221 32.53 -13.28 -36.36
N ARG A 222 31.53 -13.83 -37.06
CA ARG A 222 31.47 -13.84 -38.54
C ARG A 222 31.21 -12.47 -39.13
N ARG A 223 30.65 -11.53 -38.37
CA ARG A 223 30.39 -10.15 -38.81
C ARG A 223 31.58 -9.21 -38.58
N THR A 224 32.45 -9.56 -37.64
CA THR A 224 33.69 -8.81 -37.33
C THR A 224 34.93 -9.30 -38.08
N ARG A 225 34.80 -10.38 -38.87
CA ARG A 225 35.80 -10.82 -39.86
C ARG A 225 35.38 -10.32 -41.24
#